data_AF-A0A345YF49-F1
#
_entry.id   AF-A0A345YF49-F1
#
_cell.length_a   1.000
_cell.length_b   1.000
_cell.length_c   1.000
_cell.angle_alpha   90.00
_cell.angle_beta   90.00
_cell.angle_gamma   90.00
#
_symmetry.space_group_name_H-M   'P 1'
#
loop_
_entity.id
_entity.type
_entity.pdbx_description
1 polymer ?
#
loop_
_entity_poly.entity_id
_entity_poly.type
_entity_poly.pdbx_seq_one_letter_code
_entity_poly.pdbx_strand_id
1 'polypeptide(L)'
;MSAGAQLSVTDQRRMTRHPVDYPVIAEHFGKGDVRLHIANISANGFMIDNAEGIERGERVIVRLPVIGRIEAYCIWTRDNRAGFQFERIIRVDDFLAMIDTLQPNPRLRKLR
;
A
#
# COMPACT_ATOMS: atom_id res chain seq x y z
N MET A 1 23.17 -7.27 16.20
CA MET A 1 21.98 -8.10 16.51
C MET A 1 20.75 -7.23 16.28
N SER A 2 20.32 -7.08 15.02
CA SER A 2 19.19 -6.21 14.68
C SER A 2 17.90 -7.01 14.86
N ALA A 3 17.09 -6.62 15.84
CA ALA A 3 15.77 -7.19 16.07
C ALA A 3 14.86 -6.82 14.89
N GLY A 4 14.87 -7.63 13.84
CA GLY A 4 13.89 -7.56 12.77
C GLY A 4 12.53 -7.95 13.35
N ALA A 5 11.55 -7.05 13.27
CA ALA A 5 10.18 -7.35 13.66
C ALA A 5 9.73 -8.64 12.95
N GLN A 6 9.38 -9.66 13.75
CA GLN A 6 8.94 -10.94 13.24
C GLN A 6 7.48 -10.83 12.80
N LEU A 7 7.29 -10.23 11.62
CA LEU A 7 6.00 -10.18 10.96
C LEU A 7 5.64 -11.60 10.54
N SER A 8 4.80 -12.28 11.33
CA SER A 8 4.19 -13.52 10.89
C SER A 8 3.38 -13.21 9.64
N VAL A 9 3.86 -13.72 8.50
CA VAL A 9 3.13 -13.72 7.23
C VAL A 9 1.99 -14.72 7.38
N THR A 10 1.03 -14.40 8.25
CA THR A 10 -0.22 -15.15 8.34
C THR A 10 -0.92 -14.91 7.01
N ASP A 11 -1.39 -15.98 6.38
CA ASP A 11 -1.96 -16.00 5.04
C ASP A 11 -3.27 -15.17 4.97
N GLN A 12 -3.12 -13.84 4.96
CA GLN A 12 -4.19 -12.84 4.87
C GLN A 12 -4.57 -12.54 3.41
N ARG A 13 -4.20 -13.41 2.45
CA ARG A 13 -4.56 -13.26 1.03
C ARG A 13 -6.07 -13.37 0.76
N ARG A 14 -6.88 -13.58 1.80
CA ARG A 14 -8.36 -13.67 1.71
C ARG A 14 -9.06 -12.31 1.67
N MET A 15 -8.36 -11.19 1.87
CA MET A 15 -8.99 -9.87 1.81
C MET A 15 -9.10 -9.37 0.35
N THR A 16 -10.30 -8.96 -0.04
CA THR A 16 -10.58 -8.39 -1.36
C THR A 16 -9.66 -7.20 -1.64
N ARG A 17 -8.97 -7.24 -2.79
CA ARG A 17 -8.11 -6.15 -3.26
C ARG A 17 -8.83 -5.36 -4.35
N HIS A 18 -8.88 -4.06 -4.18
CA HIS A 18 -9.47 -3.12 -5.13
C HIS A 18 -8.37 -2.54 -6.01
N PRO A 19 -8.43 -2.71 -7.35
CA PRO A 19 -7.54 -2.02 -8.28
C PRO A 19 -7.71 -0.50 -8.17
N VAL A 20 -6.61 0.24 -8.16
CA VAL A 20 -6.58 1.70 -8.11
C VAL A 20 -5.43 2.23 -8.98
N ASP A 21 -5.51 3.49 -9.42
CA ASP A 21 -4.37 4.27 -9.95
C ASP A 21 -4.18 5.40 -8.96
N TYR A 22 -3.25 5.23 -8.04
CA TYR A 22 -3.03 6.19 -6.96
C TYR A 22 -1.54 6.53 -6.84
N PRO A 23 -1.06 7.53 -7.59
CA PRO A 23 0.26 8.10 -7.39
C PRO A 23 0.29 8.87 -6.06
N VAL A 24 1.28 8.59 -5.23
CA VAL A 24 1.42 9.17 -3.90
C VAL A 24 2.88 9.48 -3.59
N ILE A 25 3.12 10.56 -2.85
CA ILE A 25 4.40 10.81 -2.20
C ILE A 25 4.33 10.18 -0.82
N ALA A 26 5.21 9.22 -0.57
CA ALA A 26 5.33 8.52 0.70
C ALA A 26 6.62 8.94 1.40
N GLU A 27 6.62 8.97 2.73
CA GLU A 27 7.82 9.22 3.52
C GLU A 27 8.49 7.88 3.83
N HIS A 28 9.65 7.61 3.23
CA HIS A 28 10.44 6.40 3.46
C HIS A 28 11.41 6.59 4.62
N PHE A 29 11.45 5.61 5.53
CA PHE A 29 12.40 5.64 6.65
C PHE A 29 13.86 5.55 6.15
N GLY A 30 14.60 6.65 6.21
CA GLY A 30 16.01 6.73 5.81
C GLY A 30 16.28 7.27 4.40
N LYS A 31 15.29 7.31 3.51
CA LYS A 31 15.42 7.88 2.15
C LYS A 31 14.67 9.21 1.97
N GLY A 32 13.81 9.58 2.93
CA GLY A 32 12.95 10.75 2.82
C GLY A 32 11.78 10.50 1.89
N ASP A 33 11.32 11.53 1.20
CA ASP A 33 10.15 11.44 0.33
C ASP A 33 10.43 10.62 -0.94
N VAL A 34 9.58 9.63 -1.22
CA VAL A 34 9.64 8.76 -2.40
C VAL A 34 8.31 8.78 -3.16
N ARG A 35 8.37 8.68 -4.49
CA ARG A 35 7.17 8.58 -5.34
C ARG A 35 6.78 7.12 -5.50
N LEU A 36 5.58 6.77 -5.05
CA LEU A 36 5.01 5.43 -5.20
C LEU A 36 3.76 5.52 -6.08
N HIS A 37 3.49 4.46 -6.83
CA HIS A 37 2.23 4.26 -7.52
C HIS A 37 1.55 3.04 -6.92
N ILE A 38 0.46 3.26 -6.19
CA ILE A 38 -0.36 2.17 -5.63
C ILE A 38 -1.28 1.67 -6.73
N ALA A 39 -1.12 0.39 -7.09
CA ALA A 39 -1.87 -0.26 -8.17
C ALA A 39 -3.06 -1.10 -7.66
N ASN A 40 -3.02 -1.51 -6.39
CA ASN A 40 -4.19 -2.04 -5.70
C ASN A 40 -4.08 -1.89 -4.18
N ILE A 41 -5.22 -1.89 -3.50
CA ILE A 41 -5.32 -1.70 -2.06
C ILE A 41 -6.41 -2.60 -1.46
N SER A 42 -6.20 -3.01 -0.21
CA SER A 42 -7.10 -3.76 0.64
C SER A 42 -7.02 -3.20 2.05
N ALA A 43 -7.93 -3.59 2.95
CA ALA A 43 -7.92 -3.04 4.31
C ALA A 43 -6.68 -3.41 5.16
N ASN A 44 -5.84 -4.36 4.74
CA ASN A 44 -4.59 -4.71 5.43
C ASN A 44 -3.31 -4.25 4.71
N GLY A 45 -3.40 -3.69 3.51
CA GLY A 45 -2.21 -3.31 2.76
C GLY A 45 -2.46 -3.00 1.30
N PHE A 46 -1.38 -2.69 0.59
CA PHE A 46 -1.40 -2.27 -0.81
C PHE A 46 -0.25 -2.89 -1.60
N MET A 47 -0.29 -2.73 -2.92
CA MET A 47 0.78 -3.14 -3.84
C MET A 47 1.16 -1.96 -4.72
N ILE A 48 2.46 -1.78 -4.93
CA ILE A 48 3.02 -0.81 -5.87
C ILE A 48 3.65 -1.52 -7.06
N ASP A 49 3.67 -0.87 -8.22
CA ASP A 49 4.24 -1.40 -9.47
C ASP A 49 5.44 -0.60 -10.01
N ASN A 50 5.98 0.29 -9.18
CA ASN A 50 7.20 1.07 -9.42
C ASN A 50 8.20 0.89 -8.26
N ALA A 51 8.45 -0.35 -7.85
CA ALA A 51 9.21 -0.71 -6.66
C ALA A 51 10.76 -0.60 -6.80
N GLU A 52 11.26 0.21 -7.74
CA GLU A 52 12.70 0.42 -7.90
C GLU A 52 13.33 0.97 -6.61
N GLY A 53 14.34 0.25 -6.11
CA GLY A 53 15.02 0.61 -4.87
C GLY A 53 14.20 0.38 -3.60
N ILE A 54 13.09 -0.36 -3.65
CA ILE A 54 12.37 -0.83 -2.46
C ILE A 54 12.83 -2.24 -2.08
N GLU A 55 13.13 -2.45 -0.81
CA GLU A 55 13.55 -3.74 -0.27
C GLU A 55 12.56 -4.30 0.76
N ARG A 56 12.57 -5.63 0.96
CA ARG A 56 11.76 -6.28 1.99
C ARG A 56 12.17 -5.77 3.37
N GLY A 57 11.19 -5.42 4.19
CA GLY A 57 11.37 -4.88 5.54
C GLY A 57 11.39 -3.36 5.60
N GLU A 58 11.48 -2.67 4.46
CA GLU A 58 11.43 -1.20 4.43
C GLU A 58 10.08 -0.68 4.89
N ARG A 59 10.12 0.50 5.53
CA ARG A 59 8.96 1.14 6.15
C ARG A 59 8.68 2.47 5.48
N VAL A 60 7.42 2.69 5.14
CA VAL A 60 6.93 3.94 4.55
C VAL A 60 5.73 4.47 5.33
N ILE A 61 5.57 5.79 5.35
CA ILE A 61 4.33 6.45 5.77
C ILE A 61 3.64 6.97 4.52
N VAL A 62 2.43 6.49 4.26
CA VAL A 62 1.60 6.97 3.13
C VAL A 62 0.43 7.76 3.65
N ARG A 63 0.00 8.78 2.89
CA ARG A 63 -1.25 9.49 3.15
C ARG A 63 -2.35 8.97 2.22
N LEU A 64 -3.37 8.36 2.80
CA LEU A 64 -4.55 7.88 2.10
C LEU A 64 -5.74 8.81 2.36
N PRO A 65 -6.67 8.99 1.40
CA PRO A 65 -7.91 9.70 1.63
C PRO A 65 -8.70 9.04 2.76
N VAL A 66 -9.44 9.83 3.55
CA VAL A 66 -10.20 9.38 4.74
C VAL A 66 -9.32 8.87 5.90
N ILE A 67 -8.35 8.00 5.64
CA ILE A 67 -7.52 7.34 6.66
C ILE A 67 -6.43 8.28 7.22
N GLY A 68 -5.91 9.19 6.39
CA GLY A 68 -4.78 10.04 6.75
C GLY A 68 -3.44 9.30 6.62
N ARG A 69 -2.49 9.61 7.51
CA ARG A 69 -1.16 8.99 7.54
C ARG A 69 -1.27 7.57 8.12
N ILE A 70 -0.68 6.59 7.46
CA ILE A 70 -0.59 5.21 7.94
C ILE A 70 0.77 4.62 7.61
N GLU A 71 1.36 3.92 8.57
CA GLU A 71 2.61 3.21 8.36
C GLU A 71 2.38 1.89 7.62
N ALA A 72 3.31 1.53 6.75
CA ALA A 72 3.30 0.26 6.05
C ALA A 72 4.70 -0.32 5.87
N TYR A 73 4.79 -1.65 5.93
CA TYR A 73 6.03 -2.40 5.82
C TYR A 73 6.05 -3.22 4.53
N CYS A 74 7.13 -3.15 3.78
CA CYS A 74 7.34 -3.98 2.61
C CYS A 74 7.50 -5.44 3.04
N ILE A 75 6.53 -6.29 2.71
CA ILE A 75 6.50 -7.71 3.09
C ILE A 75 6.98 -8.62 1.97
N TRP A 76 7.05 -8.16 0.72
CA TRP A 76 7.64 -8.88 -0.40
C TRP A 76 7.97 -7.92 -1.53
N THR A 77 8.98 -8.28 -2.32
CA THR A 77 9.34 -7.64 -3.58
C THR A 77 9.41 -8.71 -4.67
N ARG A 78 9.02 -8.38 -5.89
CA ARG A 78 9.12 -9.24 -7.07
C ARG A 78 9.13 -8.37 -8.32
N ASP A 79 10.21 -8.46 -9.09
CA ASP A 79 10.44 -7.62 -10.27
C ASP A 79 10.26 -6.13 -9.88
N ASN A 80 9.47 -5.36 -10.63
CA ASN A 80 9.16 -3.97 -10.31
C ASN A 80 7.98 -3.79 -9.32
N ARG A 81 7.58 -4.85 -8.60
CA ARG A 81 6.43 -4.81 -7.69
C ARG A 81 6.84 -5.04 -6.25
N ALA A 82 6.15 -4.38 -5.33
CA ALA A 82 6.28 -4.63 -3.91
C ALA A 82 4.92 -4.61 -3.21
N GLY A 83 4.75 -5.49 -2.24
CA GLY A 83 3.56 -5.53 -1.40
C GLY A 83 3.87 -4.96 -0.03
N PHE A 84 3.01 -4.07 0.43
CA PHE A 84 3.09 -3.43 1.74
C PHE A 84 1.95 -3.89 2.62
N GLN A 85 2.25 -4.19 3.89
CA GLN A 85 1.27 -4.45 4.94
C GLN A 85 1.17 -3.22 5.83
N PHE A 86 -0.04 -2.75 6.12
CA PHE A 86 -0.24 -1.67 7.09
C PHE A 86 0.12 -2.12 8.50
N GLU A 87 0.59 -1.20 9.34
CA GLU A 87 0.81 -1.46 10.77
C GLU A 87 -0.47 -1.89 11.51
N ARG A 88 -1.63 -1.51 10.98
CA ARG A 88 -2.96 -1.81 11.53
C ARG A 88 -3.97 -2.05 10.42
N ILE A 89 -4.98 -2.87 10.71
CA ILE A 89 -6.11 -3.09 9.80
C ILE A 89 -6.97 -1.82 9.74
N ILE A 90 -7.32 -1.38 8.53
CA ILE A 90 -8.27 -0.30 8.30
C ILE A 90 -9.70 -0.83 8.55
N ARG A 91 -10.52 -0.07 9.29
CA ARG A 91 -11.92 -0.43 9.53
C ARG A 91 -12.69 -0.46 8.22
N VAL A 92 -13.67 -1.38 8.11
CA VAL A 92 -14.39 -1.60 6.85
C VAL A 92 -15.08 -0.33 6.34
N ASP A 93 -15.70 0.45 7.22
CA ASP A 93 -16.41 1.69 6.85
C ASP A 93 -15.45 2.75 6.31
N ASP A 94 -14.32 2.96 6.99
CA ASP A 94 -13.28 3.90 6.55
C ASP A 94 -12.63 3.44 5.23
N PHE A 95 -12.44 2.12 5.06
CA PHE A 95 -11.92 1.54 3.82
C PHE A 95 -12.87 1.76 2.65
N LEU A 96 -14.17 1.51 2.83
CA LEU A 96 -15.18 1.74 1.80
C LEU A 96 -15.26 3.22 1.41
N ALA A 97 -15.29 4.13 2.39
CA ALA A 97 -15.26 5.57 2.13
C ALA A 97 -13.99 6.05 1.41
N MET A 98 -12.83 5.46 1.72
CA MET A 98 -11.59 5.71 0.99
C MET A 98 -11.69 5.23 -0.46
N ILE A 99 -12.22 4.03 -0.70
CA ILE A 99 -12.41 3.49 -2.07
C ILE A 99 -13.33 4.41 -2.88
N ASP A 100 -14.41 4.92 -2.29
CA ASP A 100 -15.32 5.89 -2.92
C ASP A 100 -14.64 7.23 -3.25
N THR A 101 -13.55 7.59 -2.55
CA THR A 101 -12.76 8.79 -2.86
C THR A 101 -11.72 8.52 -3.95
N LEU A 102 -11.21 7.28 -4.01
CA LEU A 102 -10.26 6.84 -5.05
C LEU A 102 -10.98 6.49 -6.37
N GLN A 103 -12.31 6.39 -6.35
CA GLN A 103 -13.16 6.11 -7.50
C GLN A 103 -14.13 7.28 -7.78
N PRO A 104 -14.55 7.51 -9.04
CA PRO A 104 -14.23 6.74 -10.23
C PRO A 104 -12.86 7.16 -10.77
N ASN A 105 -11.89 6.24 -10.76
CA ASN A 105 -10.66 6.43 -11.50
C ASN A 105 -11.01 6.46 -13.01
N PRO A 106 -10.89 7.61 -13.70
CA PRO A 106 -11.30 7.71 -15.09
C PRO A 106 -10.51 6.77 -16.01
N ARG A 107 -9.30 6.34 -15.61
CA ARG A 107 -8.46 5.38 -16.35
C ARG A 107 -8.88 3.93 -16.17
N LEU A 108 -9.65 3.61 -15.13
CA LEU A 108 -10.30 2.30 -14.96
C LEU A 108 -11.66 2.21 -15.65
N ARG A 109 -12.14 3.30 -16.28
CA ARG A 109 -13.19 3.14 -17.31
C ARG A 109 -12.58 2.27 -18.40
N LYS A 110 -13.07 1.03 -18.53
CA LYS A 110 -12.89 0.25 -19.76
C LYS A 110 -13.13 1.21 -20.93
N LEU A 111 -12.11 1.40 -21.77
CA LEU A 111 -12.32 1.86 -23.14
C LEU A 111 -13.37 0.89 -23.72
N ARG A 112 -14.60 1.39 -23.85
CA ARG A 112 -15.65 0.71 -24.61
C ARG A 112 -15.34 0.87 -26.08
#